data_AF-A0A0G1F1W2-F1
#
_entry.id   AF-A0A0G1F1W2-F1
#
_cell.length_a   1.000
_cell.length_b   1.000
_cell.length_c   1.000
_cell.angle_alpha   90.00
_cell.angle_beta   90.00
_cell.angle_gamma   90.00
#
_symmetry.space_group_name_H-M   'P 1'
#
loop_
_entity.id
_entity.type
_entity.pdbx_description
1 polymer ?
#
loop_
_entity_poly.entity_id
_entity_poly.type
_entity_poly.pdbx_seq_one_letter_code
_entity_poly.pdbx_strand_id
1 'polypeptide(L)'
;MRELIKQNLAFAKKSVSKIMAKKLFKGQSYKLELIKELPGKTATTYTTGEFLDLCAGPHVKSTKEIPIDGFKLTKVAGAYWRGSEKNQMLTRIYGLAFETKKELDDYLLLQVSWARNSAFLFSRI
;
A
#
# COMPACT_ATOMS: atom_id res chain seq x y z
N MET A 1 -9.86 -7.61 -2.37
CA MET A 1 -8.58 -7.83 -3.10
C MET A 1 -8.61 -9.11 -3.93
N ARG A 2 -8.89 -10.29 -3.36
CA ARG A 2 -8.96 -11.56 -4.13
C ARG A 2 -9.88 -11.49 -5.35
N GLU A 3 -11.05 -10.86 -5.21
CA GLU A 3 -11.98 -10.65 -6.34
C GLU A 3 -11.41 -9.75 -7.44
N LEU A 4 -10.65 -8.71 -7.09
CA LEU A 4 -9.99 -7.82 -8.08
C LEU A 4 -8.84 -8.52 -8.83
N ILE A 5 -8.18 -9.48 -8.18
CA ILE A 5 -7.15 -10.33 -8.83
C ILE A 5 -7.79 -11.22 -9.89
N LYS A 6 -8.93 -11.84 -9.57
CA LYS A 6 -9.68 -12.68 -10.51
C LYS A 6 -10.13 -11.92 -11.76
N GLN A 7 -10.39 -10.62 -11.64
CA GLN A 7 -10.81 -9.75 -12.75
C GLN A 7 -9.69 -9.41 -13.74
N ASN A 8 -8.41 -9.70 -13.45
CA ASN A 8 -7.28 -9.44 -14.36
C ASN A 8 -7.23 -8.00 -14.89
N LEU A 9 -7.32 -7.02 -13.99
CA LEU A 9 -7.33 -5.60 -14.34
C LEU A 9 -5.91 -5.13 -14.64
N ALA A 10 -5.73 -4.34 -15.71
CA ALA A 10 -4.45 -3.74 -16.04
C ALA A 10 -4.14 -2.50 -15.17
N PHE A 11 -2.87 -2.28 -14.87
CA PHE A 11 -2.40 -1.04 -14.24
C PHE A 11 -1.97 -0.03 -15.31
N ALA A 12 -2.87 0.89 -15.66
CA ALA A 12 -2.61 1.89 -16.69
C ALA A 12 -1.88 3.11 -16.09
N LYS A 13 -0.58 3.24 -16.40
CA LYS A 13 0.23 4.42 -16.03
C LYS A 13 -0.06 5.59 -16.95
N LYS A 14 -0.29 6.78 -16.38
CA LYS A 14 -0.39 8.05 -17.12
C LYS A 14 0.45 9.13 -16.44
N SER A 15 1.13 9.95 -17.24
CA SER A 15 1.77 11.18 -16.79
C SER A 15 0.85 12.34 -17.11
N VAL A 16 0.45 13.09 -16.09
CA VAL A 16 -0.48 14.22 -16.22
C VAL A 16 0.15 15.49 -15.64
N SER A 17 -0.31 16.66 -16.06
CA SER A 17 0.11 17.90 -15.42
C SER A 17 -0.41 17.98 -13.99
N LYS A 18 0.30 18.68 -13.10
CA LYS A 18 -0.18 18.91 -11.72
C LYS A 18 -1.56 19.57 -11.67
N ILE A 19 -1.87 20.43 -12.64
CA ILE A 19 -3.19 21.10 -12.74
C ILE A 19 -4.27 20.06 -13.01
N MET A 20 -4.03 19.15 -13.95
CA MET A 20 -4.96 18.07 -14.26
C MET A 20 -5.07 17.10 -13.08
N ALA A 21 -3.96 16.72 -12.44
CA ALA A 21 -3.97 15.87 -11.26
C ALA A 21 -4.82 16.47 -10.12
N LYS A 22 -4.69 17.78 -9.86
CA LYS A 22 -5.53 18.47 -8.86
C LYS A 22 -7.02 18.43 -9.19
N LYS A 23 -7.39 18.45 -10.49
CA LYS A 23 -8.78 18.29 -10.92
C LYS A 23 -9.27 16.85 -10.71
N LEU A 24 -8.44 15.86 -11.04
CA LEU A 24 -8.78 14.43 -10.90
C LEU A 24 -8.98 14.00 -9.44
N PHE A 25 -8.18 14.53 -8.51
CA PHE A 25 -8.26 14.23 -7.09
C PHE A 25 -9.02 15.28 -6.27
N LYS A 26 -9.95 16.02 -6.91
CA LYS A 26 -10.78 17.00 -6.22
C LYS A 26 -11.58 16.31 -5.11
N GLY A 27 -11.52 16.85 -3.90
CA GLY A 27 -12.15 16.27 -2.70
C GLY A 27 -11.25 15.34 -1.88
N GLN A 28 -10.06 14.99 -2.36
CA GLN A 28 -9.07 14.20 -1.61
C GLN A 28 -7.95 15.11 -1.08
N SER A 29 -8.18 15.75 0.07
CA SER A 29 -7.28 16.75 0.67
C SER A 29 -5.82 16.30 0.74
N TYR A 30 -5.56 15.08 1.25
CA TYR A 30 -4.20 14.55 1.36
C TYR A 30 -3.48 14.39 0.02
N LYS A 31 -4.17 13.91 -1.02
CA LYS A 31 -3.57 13.78 -2.35
C LYS A 31 -3.29 15.16 -2.97
N LEU A 32 -4.16 16.14 -2.73
CA LEU A 32 -3.95 17.51 -3.18
C LEU A 32 -2.72 18.16 -2.53
N GLU A 33 -2.49 17.90 -1.24
CA GLU A 33 -1.25 18.31 -0.55
C GLU A 33 -0.02 17.66 -1.18
N LEU A 34 -0.03 16.33 -1.37
CA LEU A 34 1.07 15.60 -2.00
C LEU A 34 1.39 16.14 -3.41
N ILE A 35 0.38 16.42 -4.24
CA ILE A 35 0.58 16.97 -5.59
C ILE A 35 1.27 18.35 -5.58
N LYS A 36 1.00 19.18 -4.56
CA LYS A 36 1.66 20.47 -4.41
C LYS A 36 3.15 20.30 -4.13
N GLU A 37 3.51 19.34 -3.29
CA GLU A 37 4.88 19.07 -2.84
C GLU A 37 5.74 18.29 -3.83
N LEU A 38 5.12 17.54 -4.76
CA LEU A 38 5.89 16.81 -5.78
C LEU A 38 6.85 17.76 -6.51
N PRO A 39 8.08 17.33 -6.87
CA PRO A 39 8.95 18.14 -7.71
C PRO A 39 8.42 18.21 -9.16
N GLY A 40 8.78 19.27 -9.90
CA GLY A 40 8.45 19.41 -11.32
C GLY A 40 7.01 19.86 -11.63
N LYS A 41 6.57 19.65 -12.88
CA LYS A 41 5.25 20.09 -13.39
C LYS A 41 4.26 18.94 -13.65
N THR A 42 4.74 17.70 -13.57
CA THR A 42 3.96 16.50 -13.85
C THR A 42 3.75 15.66 -12.60
N ALA A 43 2.72 14.83 -12.64
CA ALA A 43 2.41 13.82 -11.65
C ALA A 43 2.05 12.52 -12.37
N THR A 44 2.44 11.40 -11.79
CA THR A 44 2.12 10.07 -12.33
C THR A 44 0.88 9.53 -11.63
N THR A 45 -0.05 9.01 -12.41
CA THR A 45 -1.26 8.36 -11.92
C THR A 45 -1.37 6.95 -12.48
N TYR A 46 -1.95 6.05 -11.69
CA TYR A 46 -2.27 4.69 -12.08
C TYR A 46 -3.78 4.48 -12.03
N THR A 47 -4.34 3.92 -13.09
CA THR A 47 -5.76 3.52 -13.14
C THR A 47 -5.85 2.00 -13.17
N THR A 48 -6.70 1.45 -12.30
CA THR A 48 -6.96 0.00 -12.18
C THR A 48 -8.47 -0.21 -12.04
N GLY A 49 -9.12 -0.62 -13.13
CA GLY A 49 -10.58 -0.65 -13.19
C GLY A 49 -11.16 0.75 -12.92
N GLU A 50 -12.01 0.87 -11.90
CA GLU A 50 -12.62 2.13 -11.47
C GLU A 50 -11.75 2.94 -10.50
N PHE A 51 -10.62 2.39 -10.06
CA PHE A 51 -9.76 3.02 -9.07
C PHE A 51 -8.67 3.87 -9.76
N LEU A 52 -8.54 5.12 -9.33
CA LEU A 52 -7.48 6.04 -9.74
C LEU A 52 -6.60 6.40 -8.55
N ASP A 53 -5.29 6.24 -8.71
CA ASP A 53 -4.32 6.54 -7.66
C ASP A 53 -3.15 7.41 -8.12
N LEU A 54 -2.56 8.13 -7.18
CA LEU A 54 -1.38 8.97 -7.36
C LEU A 54 -0.16 8.20 -6.86
N CYS A 55 0.65 7.68 -7.78
CA CYS A 55 1.82 6.88 -7.44
C CYS A 55 2.93 7.07 -8.49
N ALA A 56 4.19 7.04 -8.05
CA ALA A 56 5.35 7.10 -8.95
C ALA A 56 5.60 5.77 -9.68
N GLY A 57 5.21 4.64 -9.06
CA GLY A 57 5.49 3.30 -9.55
C GLY A 57 6.96 2.86 -9.38
N PRO A 58 7.37 1.73 -9.98
CA PRO A 58 6.61 0.90 -10.94
C PRO A 58 5.54 0.02 -10.27
N HIS A 59 4.55 -0.41 -11.07
CA HIS A 59 3.55 -1.42 -10.71
C HIS A 59 3.70 -2.64 -11.64
N VAL A 60 3.19 -3.80 -11.21
CA VAL A 60 2.97 -4.98 -12.07
C VAL A 60 2.03 -4.64 -13.24
N LYS A 61 2.02 -5.41 -14.32
CA LYS A 61 1.22 -5.06 -15.51
C LYS A 61 -0.27 -5.30 -15.28
N SER A 62 -0.61 -6.34 -14.54
CA SER A 62 -1.98 -6.78 -14.26
C SER A 62 -2.18 -7.23 -12.82
N THR A 63 -3.41 -7.18 -12.31
CA THR A 63 -3.75 -7.71 -10.98
C THR A 63 -3.54 -9.22 -10.88
N LYS A 64 -3.53 -9.94 -12.01
CA LYS A 64 -3.32 -11.40 -12.05
C LYS A 64 -1.89 -11.83 -11.75
N GLU A 65 -0.92 -10.93 -11.91
CA GLU A 65 0.47 -11.18 -11.49
C GLU A 65 0.62 -11.26 -9.96
N ILE A 66 -0.37 -10.76 -9.21
CA ILE A 66 -0.37 -10.86 -7.76
C ILE A 66 -0.89 -12.26 -7.38
N PRO A 67 -0.09 -13.09 -6.68
CA PRO A 67 -0.56 -14.41 -6.27
C PRO A 67 -1.73 -14.27 -5.31
N ILE A 68 -2.82 -15.00 -5.58
CA ILE A 68 -4.08 -14.87 -4.82
C ILE A 68 -3.91 -15.18 -3.32
N ASP A 69 -2.98 -16.07 -3.00
CA ASP A 69 -2.58 -16.46 -1.64
C ASP A 69 -1.21 -15.93 -1.24
N GLY A 70 -0.60 -15.07 -2.06
CA GLY A 70 0.71 -14.49 -1.78
C GLY A 70 0.68 -13.27 -0.87
N PHE A 71 -0.49 -12.83 -0.39
CA PHE A 71 -0.60 -11.67 0.49
C PHE A 71 -1.49 -11.91 1.71
N LYS A 72 -1.17 -11.22 2.82
CA LYS A 72 -1.93 -11.28 4.08
C LYS A 72 -1.94 -9.93 4.78
N LEU A 73 -3.12 -9.49 5.24
CA LEU A 73 -3.24 -8.33 6.14
C LEU A 73 -2.86 -8.76 7.57
N THR A 74 -2.03 -7.98 8.23
CA THR A 74 -1.43 -8.38 9.51
C THR A 74 -1.99 -7.61 10.70
N LYS A 75 -1.98 -6.28 10.64
CA LYS A 75 -2.40 -5.42 11.75
C LYS A 75 -3.02 -4.12 11.27
N VAL A 76 -3.83 -3.52 12.13
CA VAL A 76 -4.38 -2.18 11.97
C VAL A 76 -3.80 -1.32 13.09
N ALA A 77 -3.36 -0.10 12.78
CA ALA A 77 -2.83 0.85 13.75
C ALA A 77 -3.28 2.28 13.44
N GLY A 78 -3.31 3.13 14.46
CA GLY A 78 -3.41 4.57 14.28
C GLY A 78 -2.07 5.15 13.78
N ALA A 79 -2.13 6.09 12.85
CA ALA A 79 -0.97 6.86 12.41
C ALA A 79 -1.38 8.31 12.15
N TYR A 80 -0.59 9.27 12.60
CA TYR A 80 -0.88 10.67 12.35
C TYR A 80 -0.35 11.13 11.00
N TRP A 81 -1.07 12.02 10.32
CA TRP A 81 -0.59 12.62 9.07
C TRP A 81 0.76 13.31 9.29
N ARG A 82 1.73 13.07 8.39
CA ARG A 82 3.14 13.51 8.52
C ARG A 82 3.85 13.06 9.80
N GLY A 83 3.28 12.11 10.54
CA GLY A 83 3.86 11.61 11.79
C GLY A 83 3.79 12.60 12.96
N SER A 84 3.01 13.68 12.87
CA SER A 84 2.83 14.63 13.97
C SER A 84 1.48 14.43 14.65
N GLU A 85 1.47 14.25 15.97
CA GLU A 85 0.25 14.06 16.77
C GLU A 85 -0.72 15.25 16.72
N LYS A 86 -0.27 16.42 16.25
CA LYS A 86 -1.11 17.60 16.05
C LYS A 86 -2.03 17.49 14.83
N ASN A 87 -1.74 16.56 13.92
CA ASN A 87 -2.52 16.37 12.70
C ASN A 87 -3.60 15.29 12.88
N GLN A 88 -4.49 15.18 11.90
CA GLN A 88 -5.54 14.16 11.89
C GLN A 88 -4.96 12.74 12.02
N MET A 89 -5.57 11.94 12.91
CA MET A 89 -5.29 10.51 13.04
C MET A 89 -5.91 9.75 11.86
N LEU A 90 -5.07 8.95 11.19
CA LEU A 90 -5.43 8.08 10.09
C LEU A 90 -5.34 6.62 10.52
N THR A 91 -6.09 5.76 9.84
CA THR A 91 -6.00 4.30 10.02
C THR A 91 -4.96 3.73 9.07
N ARG A 92 -3.91 3.13 9.60
CA ARG A 92 -2.88 2.42 8.83
C ARG A 92 -3.16 0.93 8.86
N ILE A 93 -3.34 0.34 7.68
CA ILE A 93 -3.51 -1.10 7.49
C ILE A 93 -2.19 -1.67 7.01
N TYR A 94 -1.65 -2.64 7.73
CA TYR A 94 -0.43 -3.35 7.36
C TYR A 94 -0.76 -4.64 6.62
N GLY A 95 0.03 -4.96 5.60
CA GLY A 95 -0.03 -6.21 4.88
C GLY A 95 1.35 -6.65 4.43
N LEU A 96 1.47 -7.95 4.18
CA LEU A 96 2.65 -8.61 3.62
C LEU A 96 2.26 -9.17 2.25
N ALA A 97 3.19 -9.15 1.31
CA ALA A 97 3.02 -9.72 -0.02
C ALA A 97 4.33 -10.39 -0.46
N PHE A 98 4.22 -11.57 -1.06
CA PHE A 98 5.29 -12.43 -1.56
C PHE A 98 4.92 -12.98 -2.94
N GLU A 99 5.91 -13.46 -3.69
CA GLU A 99 5.72 -14.07 -5.01
C GLU A 99 5.06 -15.45 -4.92
N THR A 100 5.23 -16.14 -3.79
CA THR A 100 4.60 -17.44 -3.56
C THR A 100 3.93 -17.53 -2.19
N LYS A 101 2.92 -18.40 -2.08
CA LYS A 101 2.26 -18.73 -0.80
C LYS A 101 3.26 -19.34 0.20
N LYS A 102 4.19 -20.18 -0.29
CA LYS A 102 5.18 -20.85 0.56
C LYS A 102 6.07 -19.84 1.28
N GLU A 103 6.58 -18.84 0.57
CA GLU A 103 7.43 -17.79 1.18
C GLU A 103 6.67 -16.98 2.22
N LEU A 104 5.40 -16.66 1.96
CA LEU A 104 4.55 -15.99 2.94
C LEU A 104 4.37 -16.85 4.20
N ASP A 105 4.07 -18.14 4.04
CA ASP A 105 3.87 -19.06 5.16
C ASP A 105 5.17 -19.24 5.96
N ASP A 106 6.32 -19.40 5.29
CA ASP A 106 7.64 -19.49 5.90
C ASP A 106 7.97 -18.22 6.70
N TYR A 107 7.69 -17.03 6.15
CA TYR A 107 7.89 -15.76 6.85
C TYR A 107 7.01 -15.61 8.10
N LEU A 108 5.74 -16.01 8.00
CA LEU A 108 4.80 -15.96 9.11
C LEU A 108 5.20 -16.94 10.23
N LEU A 109 5.67 -18.13 9.87
CA LEU A 109 6.21 -19.10 10.83
C LEU A 109 7.43 -18.54 11.55
N LEU A 110 8.33 -17.88 10.82
CA LEU A 110 9.45 -17.15 11.40
C LEU A 110 8.94 -16.13 12.42
N GLN A 111 8.04 -15.22 12.03
CA GLN A 111 7.55 -14.17 12.94
C GLN A 111 6.97 -14.72 14.25
N VAL A 112 6.23 -15.83 14.17
CA VAL A 112 5.66 -16.49 15.35
C VAL A 112 6.75 -17.11 16.23
N SER A 113 7.78 -17.73 15.63
CA SER A 113 8.88 -18.32 16.38
C SER A 113 9.73 -17.24 17.09
N TRP A 114 10.00 -16.12 16.41
CA TRP A 114 10.67 -14.95 17.01
C TRP A 114 9.87 -14.38 18.19
N ALA A 115 8.55 -14.22 18.03
CA ALA A 115 7.69 -13.72 19.10
C ALA A 115 7.68 -14.65 20.33
N ARG A 116 7.67 -15.97 20.11
CA ARG A 116 7.72 -16.97 21.20
C ARG A 116 9.06 -16.98 21.92
N ASN A 117 10.17 -16.99 21.18
CA ASN A 117 11.52 -17.04 21.77
C ASN A 117 11.87 -15.75 22.52
N SER A 118 11.46 -14.60 22.01
CA SER A 118 11.64 -13.31 22.70
C SER A 118 10.81 -13.23 23.98
N ALA A 119 9.57 -13.72 23.98
CA ALA A 119 8.76 -13.82 25.21
C ALA A 119 9.39 -14.76 26.25
N PHE A 120 9.98 -15.88 25.82
CA PHE A 120 10.61 -16.87 26.70
C PHE A 120 11.94 -16.38 27.33
N LEU A 121 12.68 -15.53 26.63
CA LEU A 121 13.90 -14.89 27.14
C LEU A 121 13.59 -13.83 28.20
N PHE A 122 12.50 -13.09 28.06
CA PHE A 122 12.07 -12.09 29.05
C PHE A 122 11.46 -12.69 30.32
N SER A 123 10.93 -13.92 30.28
CA SER A 123 10.39 -14.60 31.47
C SER A 123 11.44 -15.33 32.31
N ARG A 124 12.73 -15.29 31.91
CA ARG A 124 13.85 -15.98 32.57
C ARG A 124 14.90 -15.02 33.15
N ILE A 125 14.63 -13.71 33.12
CA ILE A 125 15.36 -12.65 33.83
C ILE A 125 14.43 -12.16 34.95
#